data_AF-A0A957DIK1-F1
#
_entry.id   AF-A0A957DIK1-F1
#
_cell.length_a   1.000
_cell.length_b   1.000
_cell.length_c   1.000
_cell.angle_alpha   90.00
_cell.angle_beta   90.00
_cell.angle_gamma   90.00
#
_symmetry.space_group_name_H-M   'P 1'
#
loop_
_entity.id
_entity.type
_entity.pdbx_description
1 polymer ?
#
loop_
_entity_poly.entity_id
_entity_poly.type
_entity_poly.pdbx_seq_one_letter_code
_entity_poly.pdbx_strand_id
1 'polypeptide(L)'
;AEAIRWGGQMHEMFVRLGELPAQSFGQPDINGTGEAASWGAFWDSYLMRQRQKAPQLAALRFDALYNAFKRIQRRLDHEIAQPRLIPADVNSRNFLVTDPRRNLVFVNVPLVWHGDAAHPYGESLVHLDQTPLLETLLSLAAYPAWRLHLYAALNAYVILAYVERFGGQPVHLATPWGRKRPLLNLLDWHLEQVSVSLP
;
A
#
# COMPACT_ATOMS: atom_id res chain seq x y z
N ALA A 1 11.54 -6.03 -21.90
CA ALA A 1 11.29 -7.48 -21.70
C ALA A 1 11.22 -7.84 -20.21
N GLU A 2 12.25 -7.55 -19.40
CA GLU A 2 12.27 -7.99 -17.99
C GLU A 2 11.21 -7.31 -17.12
N ALA A 3 11.04 -5.98 -17.27
CA ALA A 3 10.01 -5.24 -16.56
C ALA A 3 8.60 -5.78 -16.83
N ILE A 4 8.31 -6.13 -18.08
CA ILE A 4 7.03 -6.74 -18.48
C ILE A 4 6.83 -8.08 -17.78
N ARG A 5 7.85 -8.95 -17.81
CA ARG A 5 7.81 -10.27 -17.16
C ARG A 5 7.61 -10.15 -15.65
N TRP A 6 8.43 -9.35 -14.98
CA TRP A 6 8.34 -9.19 -13.52
C TRP A 6 7.03 -8.50 -13.10
N GLY A 7 6.53 -7.54 -13.88
CA GLY A 7 5.24 -6.90 -13.63
C GLY A 7 4.09 -7.89 -13.73
N GLY A 8 4.13 -8.76 -14.74
CA GLY A 8 3.20 -9.89 -14.88
C GLY A 8 3.28 -10.87 -13.70
N GLN A 9 4.48 -11.22 -13.24
CA GLN A 9 4.67 -12.11 -12.08
C GLN A 9 4.14 -11.50 -10.78
N MET A 10 4.35 -10.19 -10.55
CA MET A 10 3.78 -9.50 -9.39
C MET A 10 2.25 -9.44 -9.46
N HIS A 11 1.70 -9.10 -10.63
CA HIS A 11 0.25 -9.08 -10.85
C HIS A 11 -0.37 -10.47 -10.61
N GLU A 12 0.22 -11.52 -11.18
CA GLU A 12 -0.24 -12.90 -10.98
C GLU A 12 -0.24 -13.25 -9.49
N MET A 13 0.83 -12.92 -8.75
CA MET A 13 0.89 -13.14 -7.30
C MET A 13 -0.24 -12.41 -6.57
N PHE A 14 -0.52 -11.14 -6.88
CA PHE A 14 -1.60 -10.38 -6.24
C PHE A 14 -2.97 -11.01 -6.50
N VAL A 15 -3.22 -11.45 -7.73
CA VAL A 15 -4.47 -12.12 -8.11
C VAL A 15 -4.60 -13.45 -7.38
N ARG A 16 -3.57 -14.31 -7.43
CA ARG A 16 -3.56 -15.63 -6.80
C ARG A 16 -3.74 -15.56 -5.29
N LEU A 17 -3.12 -14.60 -4.62
CA LEU A 17 -3.31 -14.42 -3.19
C LEU A 17 -4.75 -13.98 -2.89
N GLY A 18 -5.31 -13.07 -3.71
CA GLY A 18 -6.68 -12.60 -3.57
C GLY A 18 -7.77 -13.63 -3.88
N GLU A 19 -7.42 -14.78 -4.46
CA GLU A 19 -8.30 -15.96 -4.63
C GLU A 19 -8.45 -16.76 -3.34
N LEU A 20 -7.54 -16.58 -2.37
CA LEU A 20 -7.59 -17.28 -1.08
C LEU A 20 -8.66 -16.67 -0.16
N PRO A 21 -9.34 -17.50 0.66
CA PRO A 21 -10.43 -17.04 1.50
C PRO A 21 -9.93 -16.05 2.57
N ALA A 22 -10.69 -14.97 2.75
CA ALA A 22 -10.54 -14.02 3.84
C ALA A 22 -11.91 -13.78 4.47
N GLN A 23 -12.01 -13.80 5.80
CA GLN A 23 -13.30 -13.78 6.50
C GLN A 23 -13.69 -12.41 7.06
N SER A 24 -12.72 -11.57 7.40
CA SER A 24 -12.94 -10.22 7.94
C SER A 24 -11.75 -9.32 7.63
N PHE A 25 -11.91 -8.01 7.74
CA PHE A 25 -10.91 -7.03 7.29
C PHE A 25 -9.78 -6.82 8.31
N GLY A 26 -8.58 -6.50 7.83
CA GLY A 26 -7.42 -6.08 8.62
C GLY A 26 -6.33 -7.15 8.76
N GLN A 27 -5.59 -7.10 9.87
CA GLN A 27 -4.51 -8.05 10.14
C GLN A 27 -5.09 -9.37 10.66
N PRO A 28 -4.87 -10.51 9.98
CA PRO A 28 -5.36 -11.80 10.46
C PRO A 28 -4.61 -12.22 11.73
N ASP A 29 -5.37 -12.72 12.71
CA ASP A 29 -4.81 -13.44 13.86
C ASP A 29 -4.41 -14.88 13.50
N ILE A 30 -4.01 -15.68 14.49
CA ILE A 30 -3.66 -17.10 14.31
C ILE A 30 -4.79 -17.96 13.75
N ASN A 31 -6.04 -17.50 13.85
CA ASN A 31 -7.23 -18.17 13.36
C ASN A 31 -7.66 -17.64 11.98
N GLY A 32 -6.93 -16.68 11.40
CA GLY A 32 -7.31 -16.04 10.15
C GLY A 32 -8.51 -15.08 10.31
N THR A 33 -8.76 -14.56 11.52
CA THR A 33 -9.77 -13.53 11.74
C THR A 33 -9.10 -12.16 11.74
N GLY A 34 -9.53 -11.29 10.84
CA GLY A 34 -9.18 -9.87 10.82
C GLY A 34 -9.92 -9.04 11.87
N GLU A 35 -9.38 -7.85 12.16
CA GLU A 35 -9.79 -6.97 13.27
C GLU A 35 -10.99 -6.05 13.02
N ALA A 36 -11.55 -5.98 11.80
CA ALA A 36 -12.54 -4.98 11.44
C ALA A 36 -13.71 -5.51 10.60
N ALA A 37 -14.87 -4.86 10.74
CA ALA A 37 -16.10 -5.17 10.00
C ALA A 37 -16.09 -4.64 8.56
N SER A 38 -15.33 -3.58 8.27
CA SER A 38 -15.14 -3.02 6.93
C SER A 38 -13.69 -2.59 6.72
N TRP A 39 -13.30 -2.42 5.46
CA TRP A 39 -11.96 -1.96 5.12
C TRP A 39 -11.69 -0.53 5.59
N GLY A 40 -12.69 0.34 5.50
CA GLY A 40 -12.66 1.67 6.06
C GLY A 40 -12.54 1.66 7.58
N ALA A 41 -13.26 0.79 8.29
CA ALA A 41 -13.13 0.68 9.74
C ALA A 41 -11.71 0.22 10.15
N PHE A 42 -11.09 -0.68 9.39
CA PHE A 42 -9.69 -1.05 9.57
C PHE A 42 -8.77 0.18 9.43
N TRP A 43 -8.84 0.90 8.30
CA TRP A 43 -7.98 2.06 8.06
C TRP A 43 -8.18 3.19 9.08
N ASP A 44 -9.41 3.46 9.50
CA ASP A 44 -9.73 4.46 10.51
C ASP A 44 -8.97 4.17 11.82
N SER A 45 -9.12 2.94 12.33
CA SER A 45 -8.42 2.48 13.53
C SER A 45 -6.90 2.43 13.32
N TYR A 46 -6.43 1.92 12.17
CA TYR A 46 -5.02 1.78 11.88
C TYR A 46 -4.31 3.14 11.83
N LEU A 47 -4.90 4.14 11.15
CA LEU A 47 -4.36 5.50 11.07
C LEU A 47 -4.30 6.17 12.44
N MET A 48 -5.32 5.99 13.29
CA MET A 48 -5.30 6.52 14.66
C MET A 48 -4.15 5.92 15.49
N ARG A 49 -3.88 4.61 15.34
CA ARG A 49 -2.72 3.97 16.00
C ARG A 49 -1.40 4.52 15.46
N GLN A 50 -1.28 4.77 14.16
CA GLN A 50 -0.06 5.36 13.59
C GLN A 50 0.15 6.81 14.04
N ARG A 51 -0.92 7.62 14.15
CA ARG A 51 -0.88 8.98 14.69
C ARG A 51 -0.26 9.02 16.08
N GLN A 52 -0.64 8.09 16.96
CA GLN A 52 -0.11 8.02 18.32
C GLN A 52 1.38 7.61 18.35
N LYS A 53 1.80 6.76 17.41
CA LYS A 53 3.18 6.24 17.31
C LYS A 53 4.17 7.21 16.68
N ALA A 54 3.68 8.19 15.89
CA ALA A 54 4.49 9.13 15.13
C ALA A 54 3.93 10.56 15.25
N PRO A 55 4.03 11.20 16.43
CA PRO A 55 3.41 12.49 16.70
C PRO A 55 3.97 13.64 15.85
N GLN A 56 5.24 13.60 15.43
CA GLN A 56 5.82 14.66 14.60
C GLN A 56 5.26 14.59 13.18
N LEU A 57 5.25 13.41 12.57
CA LEU A 57 4.57 13.16 11.29
C LEU A 57 3.08 13.50 11.38
N ALA A 58 2.44 13.16 12.50
CA ALA A 58 1.04 13.45 12.69
C ALA A 58 0.74 14.95 12.59
N ALA A 59 1.54 15.78 13.25
CA ALA A 59 1.42 17.24 13.18
C ALA A 59 1.61 17.79 11.76
N LEU A 60 2.38 17.10 10.91
CA LEU A 60 2.67 17.54 9.55
C LEU A 60 1.58 17.15 8.54
N ARG A 61 1.07 15.91 8.61
CA ARG A 61 0.31 15.32 7.49
C ARG A 61 -0.91 14.49 7.86
N PHE A 62 -1.13 14.18 9.15
CA PHE A 62 -2.24 13.28 9.52
C PHE A 62 -3.58 13.85 9.08
N ASP A 63 -3.87 15.12 9.39
CA ASP A 63 -5.18 15.70 9.11
C ASP A 63 -5.49 15.74 7.61
N ALA A 64 -4.50 16.09 6.77
CA ALA A 64 -4.66 16.10 5.32
C ALA A 64 -4.99 14.70 4.76
N LEU A 65 -4.22 13.68 5.16
CA LEU A 65 -4.45 12.29 4.78
C LEU A 65 -5.80 11.78 5.29
N TYR A 66 -6.07 12.00 6.58
CA TYR A 66 -7.27 11.50 7.23
C TYR A 66 -8.52 12.14 6.64
N ASN A 67 -8.52 13.45 6.37
CA ASN A 67 -9.63 14.11 5.68
C ASN A 67 -9.84 13.57 4.26
N ALA A 68 -8.77 13.32 3.51
CA ALA A 68 -8.87 12.68 2.20
C ALA A 68 -9.52 11.28 2.29
N PHE A 69 -9.08 10.46 3.24
CA PHE A 69 -9.65 9.14 3.53
C PHE A 69 -11.13 9.22 3.95
N LYS A 70 -11.50 10.11 4.88
CA LYS A 70 -12.89 10.21 5.38
C LYS A 70 -13.88 10.62 4.30
N ARG A 71 -13.47 11.44 3.33
CA ARG A 71 -14.33 11.81 2.18
C ARG A 71 -14.73 10.62 1.32
N ILE A 72 -13.89 9.58 1.26
CA ILE A 72 -14.08 8.43 0.37
C ILE A 72 -14.39 7.13 1.11
N GLN A 73 -14.28 7.11 2.44
CA GLN A 73 -14.46 5.90 3.26
C GLN A 73 -15.78 5.17 2.94
N ARG A 74 -16.90 5.88 2.83
CA ARG A 74 -18.19 5.26 2.51
C ARG A 74 -18.20 4.59 1.15
N ARG A 75 -17.60 5.24 0.14
CA ARG A 75 -17.44 4.70 -1.20
C ARG A 75 -16.53 3.47 -1.17
N LEU A 76 -15.44 3.54 -0.41
CA LEU A 76 -14.48 2.46 -0.23
C LEU A 76 -15.16 1.22 0.36
N ASP A 77 -15.91 1.40 1.45
CA ASP A 77 -16.66 0.31 2.11
C ASP A 77 -17.74 -0.29 1.20
N HIS A 78 -18.40 0.52 0.39
CA HIS A 78 -19.38 0.03 -0.59
C HIS A 78 -18.72 -0.76 -1.73
N GLU A 79 -17.61 -0.29 -2.28
CA GLU A 79 -16.89 -0.95 -3.37
C GLU A 79 -16.09 -2.19 -2.92
N ILE A 80 -15.90 -2.38 -1.60
CA ILE A 80 -15.17 -3.51 -1.00
C ILE A 80 -16.08 -4.22 0.00
N ALA A 81 -17.12 -4.87 -0.51
CA ALA A 81 -18.05 -5.60 0.33
C ALA A 81 -17.43 -6.87 0.95
N GLN A 82 -16.36 -7.42 0.37
CA GLN A 82 -15.73 -8.67 0.81
C GLN A 82 -14.20 -8.51 0.84
N PRO A 83 -13.54 -8.93 1.93
CA PRO A 83 -12.08 -8.90 2.02
C PRO A 83 -11.45 -9.95 1.11
N ARG A 84 -10.21 -9.69 0.71
CA ARG A 84 -9.33 -10.65 0.03
C ARG A 84 -8.00 -10.73 0.75
N LEU A 85 -7.33 -11.87 0.68
CA LEU A 85 -5.96 -11.96 1.18
C LEU A 85 -5.03 -11.17 0.25
N ILE A 86 -4.28 -10.22 0.80
CA ILE A 86 -3.40 -9.31 0.07
C ILE A 86 -2.02 -9.25 0.73
N PRO A 87 -0.92 -9.07 -0.02
CA PRO A 87 0.35 -8.72 0.59
C PRO A 87 0.25 -7.31 1.18
N ALA A 88 0.83 -7.15 2.36
CA ALA A 88 0.82 -5.89 3.12
C ALA A 88 2.19 -5.19 3.18
N ASP A 89 3.23 -5.82 2.61
CA ASP A 89 4.56 -5.24 2.47
C ASP A 89 5.11 -5.58 1.07
N VAL A 90 4.85 -4.71 0.11
CA VAL A 90 5.25 -4.84 -1.30
C VAL A 90 6.36 -3.84 -1.60
N ASN A 91 7.55 -4.16 -1.12
CA ASN A 91 8.77 -3.41 -1.44
C ASN A 91 9.83 -4.32 -2.08
N SER A 92 10.81 -3.72 -2.75
CA SER A 92 11.81 -4.44 -3.54
C SER A 92 12.71 -5.38 -2.73
N ARG A 93 12.82 -5.22 -1.41
CA ARG A 93 13.60 -6.13 -0.54
C ARG A 93 12.91 -7.49 -0.35
N ASN A 94 11.61 -7.55 -0.63
CA ASN A 94 10.80 -8.75 -0.42
C ASN A 94 10.80 -9.67 -1.64
N PHE A 95 11.59 -9.34 -2.69
CA PHE A 95 11.70 -10.13 -3.91
C PHE A 95 13.14 -10.57 -4.15
N LEU A 96 13.31 -11.83 -4.58
CA LEU A 96 14.55 -12.34 -5.16
C LEU A 96 14.39 -12.57 -6.65
N VAL A 97 15.47 -12.40 -7.39
CA VAL A 97 15.55 -12.79 -8.80
C VAL A 97 16.35 -14.09 -8.88
N THR A 98 15.72 -15.16 -9.36
CA THR A 98 16.37 -16.48 -9.46
C THR A 98 17.30 -16.56 -10.67
N ASP A 99 18.36 -17.35 -10.57
CA ASP A 99 19.25 -17.69 -11.68
C ASP A 99 18.99 -19.16 -12.12
N PRO A 100 19.02 -19.50 -13.42
CA PRO A 100 19.27 -18.66 -14.60
C PRO A 100 18.02 -18.05 -15.22
N ARG A 101 16.83 -18.42 -14.72
CA ARG A 101 15.54 -18.08 -15.36
C ARG A 101 15.13 -16.62 -15.14
N ARG A 102 15.78 -15.90 -14.22
CA ARG A 102 15.49 -14.51 -13.83
C ARG A 102 14.03 -14.31 -13.44
N ASN A 103 13.45 -15.30 -12.75
CA ASN A 103 12.09 -15.20 -12.23
C ASN A 103 12.07 -14.42 -10.93
N LEU A 104 11.02 -13.64 -10.72
CA LEU A 104 10.75 -12.96 -9.47
C LEU A 104 10.13 -13.94 -8.47
N VAL A 105 10.72 -14.08 -7.29
CA VAL A 105 10.20 -14.89 -6.18
C VAL A 105 9.97 -13.97 -4.98
N PHE A 106 8.75 -13.95 -4.47
CA PHE A 106 8.43 -13.21 -3.25
C PHE A 106 8.86 -14.01 -2.03
N VAL A 107 9.82 -13.51 -1.28
CA VAL A 107 10.48 -14.24 -0.17
C VAL A 107 10.04 -13.80 1.20
N ASN A 108 9.33 -12.69 1.31
CA ASN A 108 8.85 -12.17 2.58
C ASN A 108 7.31 -12.18 2.59
N VAL A 109 6.75 -13.40 2.68
CA VAL A 109 5.30 -13.66 2.79
C VAL A 109 4.67 -13.35 4.17
N PRO A 110 5.36 -13.11 5.31
CA PRO A 110 4.70 -13.14 6.62
C PRO A 110 3.79 -11.92 6.89
N LEU A 111 3.74 -10.92 6.01
CA LEU A 111 2.86 -9.76 6.14
C LEU A 111 1.77 -9.81 5.07
N VAL A 112 0.66 -10.46 5.43
CA VAL A 112 -0.58 -10.48 4.66
C VAL A 112 -1.70 -9.79 5.44
N TRP A 113 -2.58 -9.09 4.74
CA TRP A 113 -3.81 -8.51 5.30
C TRP A 113 -5.03 -9.10 4.60
N HIS A 114 -6.18 -8.98 5.24
CA HIS A 114 -7.48 -9.16 4.64
C HIS A 114 -8.05 -7.80 4.25
N GLY A 115 -8.06 -7.49 2.96
CA GLY A 115 -8.33 -6.14 2.50
C GLY A 115 -8.73 -6.03 1.06
N ASP A 116 -8.49 -4.84 0.52
CA ASP A 116 -8.76 -4.51 -0.86
C ASP A 116 -7.67 -5.04 -1.80
N ALA A 117 -8.04 -5.78 -2.84
CA ALA A 117 -7.09 -6.23 -3.86
C ALA A 117 -6.37 -5.09 -4.61
N ALA A 118 -6.88 -3.86 -4.56
CA ALA A 118 -6.18 -2.69 -5.09
C ALA A 118 -5.02 -2.20 -4.19
N HIS A 119 -4.97 -2.59 -2.92
CA HIS A 119 -3.97 -2.10 -1.96
C HIS A 119 -2.51 -2.38 -2.37
N PRO A 120 -2.11 -3.60 -2.76
CA PRO A 120 -0.75 -3.91 -3.18
C PRO A 120 -0.24 -3.06 -4.35
N TYR A 121 -1.13 -2.67 -5.25
CA TYR A 121 -0.82 -1.80 -6.38
C TYR A 121 -0.54 -0.36 -5.93
N GLY A 122 -1.30 0.12 -4.96
CA GLY A 122 -1.06 1.43 -4.33
C GLY A 122 0.27 1.47 -3.58
N GLU A 123 0.60 0.42 -2.84
CA GLU A 123 1.91 0.32 -2.19
C GLU A 123 3.06 0.27 -3.22
N SER A 124 2.84 -0.45 -4.34
CA SER A 124 3.79 -0.51 -5.45
C SER A 124 4.07 0.88 -6.06
N LEU A 125 3.11 1.81 -6.08
CA LEU A 125 3.35 3.19 -6.53
C LEU A 125 4.42 3.89 -5.69
N VAL A 126 4.53 3.57 -4.40
CA VAL A 126 5.52 4.17 -3.48
C VAL A 126 6.91 3.61 -3.75
N HIS A 127 7.03 2.29 -3.91
CA HIS A 127 8.33 1.62 -4.04
C HIS A 127 8.86 1.54 -5.47
N LEU A 128 7.96 1.57 -6.47
CA LEU A 128 8.29 1.42 -7.88
C LEU A 128 8.16 2.71 -8.67
N ASP A 129 8.01 3.87 -8.00
CA ASP A 129 7.90 5.18 -8.62
C ASP A 129 8.94 5.38 -9.73
N GLN A 130 8.47 5.86 -10.89
CA GLN A 130 9.27 6.11 -12.08
C GLN A 130 10.05 4.88 -12.59
N THR A 131 9.42 3.70 -12.62
CA THR A 131 10.01 2.52 -13.27
C THR A 131 9.15 1.91 -14.37
N PRO A 132 9.78 1.29 -15.39
CA PRO A 132 9.05 0.50 -16.39
C PRO A 132 8.27 -0.67 -15.80
N LEU A 133 8.71 -1.19 -14.64
CA LEU A 133 8.01 -2.25 -13.92
C LEU A 133 6.65 -1.76 -13.41
N LEU A 134 6.61 -0.54 -12.85
CA LEU A 134 5.37 0.07 -12.39
C LEU A 134 4.39 0.31 -13.55
N GLU A 135 4.87 0.82 -14.68
CA GLU A 135 4.03 1.04 -15.88
C GLU A 135 3.33 -0.25 -16.32
N THR A 136 4.09 -1.35 -16.37
CA THR A 136 3.52 -2.68 -16.67
C THR A 136 2.46 -3.05 -15.63
N LEU A 137 2.80 -2.96 -14.34
CA LEU A 137 1.93 -3.37 -13.25
C LEU A 137 0.60 -2.57 -13.25
N LEU A 138 0.67 -1.26 -13.48
CA LEU A 138 -0.51 -0.38 -13.56
C LEU A 138 -1.34 -0.65 -14.81
N SER A 139 -0.73 -1.01 -15.95
CA SER A 139 -1.48 -1.39 -17.16
C SER A 139 -2.31 -2.67 -16.97
N LEU A 140 -1.89 -3.54 -16.05
CA LEU A 140 -2.63 -4.75 -15.67
C LEU A 140 -3.63 -4.48 -14.53
N ALA A 141 -3.48 -3.37 -13.81
CA ALA A 141 -4.36 -2.99 -12.71
C ALA A 141 -5.65 -2.37 -13.25
N ALA A 142 -6.77 -3.08 -13.12
CA ALA A 142 -8.09 -2.58 -13.50
C ALA A 142 -8.77 -1.76 -12.39
N TYR A 143 -8.02 -0.87 -11.72
CA TYR A 143 -8.51 -0.07 -10.59
C TYR A 143 -8.51 1.42 -10.92
N PRO A 144 -9.47 2.20 -10.38
CA PRO A 144 -9.52 3.63 -10.63
C PRO A 144 -8.33 4.34 -9.95
N ALA A 145 -7.79 5.36 -10.63
CA ALA A 145 -6.58 6.07 -10.21
C ALA A 145 -6.67 6.63 -8.77
N TRP A 146 -7.82 7.21 -8.39
CA TRP A 146 -8.03 7.74 -7.03
C TRP A 146 -7.77 6.69 -5.94
N ARG A 147 -8.10 5.42 -6.20
CA ARG A 147 -8.01 4.32 -5.23
C ARG A 147 -6.57 3.88 -5.05
N LEU A 148 -5.83 3.79 -6.15
CA LEU A 148 -4.39 3.48 -6.13
C LEU A 148 -3.61 4.60 -5.43
N HIS A 149 -3.90 5.86 -5.75
CA HIS A 149 -3.25 7.00 -5.12
C HIS A 149 -3.60 7.16 -3.64
N LEU A 150 -4.83 6.85 -3.22
CA LEU A 150 -5.17 6.78 -1.81
C LEU A 150 -4.27 5.78 -1.08
N TYR A 151 -4.17 4.55 -1.59
CA TYR A 151 -3.35 3.53 -0.95
C TYR A 151 -1.87 3.88 -0.95
N ALA A 152 -1.39 4.53 -2.00
CA ALA A 152 -0.02 5.02 -2.02
C ALA A 152 0.22 6.08 -0.92
N ALA A 153 -0.71 7.03 -0.72
CA ALA A 153 -0.63 8.02 0.34
C ALA A 153 -0.70 7.39 1.75
N LEU A 154 -1.62 6.43 1.95
CA LEU A 154 -1.75 5.68 3.19
C LEU A 154 -0.45 4.92 3.53
N ASN A 155 0.11 4.19 2.56
CA ASN A 155 1.35 3.42 2.76
C ASN A 155 2.56 4.33 2.98
N ALA A 156 2.69 5.43 2.22
CA ALA A 156 3.74 6.41 2.44
C ALA A 156 3.72 6.94 3.88
N TYR A 157 2.52 7.25 4.41
CA TYR A 157 2.35 7.68 5.81
C TYR A 157 2.75 6.58 6.80
N VAL A 158 2.35 5.33 6.58
CA VAL A 158 2.69 4.20 7.46
C VAL A 158 4.20 3.96 7.49
N ILE A 159 4.87 4.04 6.33
CA ILE A 159 6.33 3.92 6.24
C ILE A 159 7.01 5.08 6.97
N LEU A 160 6.54 6.31 6.79
CA LEU A 160 7.07 7.48 7.51
C LEU A 160 6.90 7.35 9.02
N ALA A 161 5.76 6.83 9.49
CA ALA A 161 5.51 6.59 10.91
C ALA A 161 6.49 5.55 11.48
N TYR A 162 6.81 4.51 10.70
CA TYR A 162 7.86 3.55 11.06
C TYR A 162 9.24 4.21 11.11
N VAL A 163 9.58 5.07 10.13
CA VAL A 163 10.86 5.79 10.11
C VAL A 163 11.01 6.73 11.30
N GLU A 164 9.97 7.47 11.67
CA GLU A 164 10.01 8.33 12.87
C GLU A 164 10.30 7.50 14.13
N ARG A 165 9.64 6.34 14.25
CA ARG A 165 9.75 5.49 15.44
C ARG A 165 11.07 4.73 15.54
N PHE A 166 11.64 4.32 14.41
CA PHE A 166 12.74 3.34 14.38
C PHE A 166 13.91 3.68 13.46
N GLY A 167 13.72 4.57 12.48
CA GLY A 167 14.63 4.76 11.36
C GLY A 167 15.87 5.61 11.66
N GLY A 168 15.90 6.32 12.79
CA GLY A 168 17.02 7.19 13.22
C GLY A 168 17.30 8.40 12.32
N GLN A 169 16.73 8.44 11.12
CA GLN A 169 16.81 9.55 10.16
C GLN A 169 15.61 10.50 10.30
N PRO A 170 15.77 11.79 10.00
CA PRO A 170 14.65 12.73 9.94
C PRO A 170 13.60 12.31 8.90
N VAL A 171 12.32 12.41 9.28
CA VAL A 171 11.15 12.02 8.47
C VAL A 171 11.14 12.70 7.08
N HIS A 172 11.59 13.95 6.99
CA HIS A 172 11.62 14.70 5.73
C HIS A 172 12.73 14.28 4.76
N LEU A 173 13.72 13.51 5.22
CA LEU A 173 14.80 12.96 4.39
C LEU A 173 14.56 11.50 4.01
N ALA A 174 13.57 10.85 4.61
CA ALA A 174 13.28 9.45 4.37
C ALA A 174 12.86 9.20 2.92
N THR A 175 13.50 8.24 2.25
CA THR A 175 13.13 7.79 0.90
C THR A 175 12.72 6.31 0.92
N PRO A 176 11.88 5.86 -0.04
CA PRO A 176 11.68 4.44 -0.25
C PRO A 176 13.01 3.76 -0.64
N TRP A 177 13.13 2.46 -0.33
CA TRP A 177 14.32 1.69 -0.70
C TRP A 177 14.63 1.77 -2.20
N GLY A 178 15.86 2.12 -2.55
CA GLY A 178 16.31 2.27 -3.94
C GLY A 178 15.78 3.51 -4.67
N ARG A 179 15.18 4.47 -3.95
CA ARG A 179 14.60 5.70 -4.52
C ARG A 179 15.25 6.96 -3.98
N LYS A 180 15.13 8.04 -4.76
CA LYS A 180 15.66 9.38 -4.44
C LYS A 180 14.59 10.37 -3.96
N ARG A 181 13.33 10.17 -4.36
CA ARG A 181 12.25 11.08 -3.98
C ARG A 181 11.88 10.87 -2.51
N PRO A 182 11.84 11.93 -1.68
CA PRO A 182 11.40 11.84 -0.29
C PRO A 182 9.96 11.32 -0.18
N LEU A 183 9.72 10.47 0.82
CA LEU A 183 8.41 9.88 1.11
C LEU A 183 7.34 10.94 1.42
N LEU A 184 7.69 12.04 2.09
CA LEU A 184 6.74 13.15 2.31
C LEU A 184 6.28 13.76 0.98
N ASN A 185 7.19 13.95 0.03
CA ASN A 185 6.87 14.50 -1.29
C ASN A 185 6.04 13.53 -2.14
N LEU A 186 6.19 12.22 -1.92
CA LEU A 186 5.35 11.18 -2.53
C LEU A 186 3.94 11.21 -1.92
N LEU A 187 3.84 11.27 -0.59
CA LEU A 187 2.58 11.38 0.13
C LEU A 187 1.78 12.59 -0.36
N ASP A 188 2.40 13.78 -0.39
CA ASP A 188 1.74 15.02 -0.79
C ASP A 188 1.21 14.96 -2.22
N TRP A 189 2.03 14.44 -3.15
CA TRP A 189 1.63 14.27 -4.54
C TRP A 189 0.48 13.29 -4.69
N HIS A 190 0.49 12.17 -3.98
CA HIS A 190 -0.60 11.21 -4.02
C HIS A 190 -1.91 11.77 -3.46
N LEU A 191 -1.85 12.59 -2.40
CA LEU A 191 -3.03 13.30 -1.88
C LEU A 191 -3.61 14.30 -2.87
N GLU A 192 -2.75 14.99 -3.62
CA GLU A 192 -3.17 15.86 -4.73
C GLU A 192 -3.87 15.04 -5.82
N GLN A 193 -3.28 13.91 -6.24
CA GLN A 193 -3.89 13.01 -7.23
C GLN A 193 -5.25 12.46 -6.79
N VAL A 194 -5.41 12.13 -5.51
CA VAL A 194 -6.71 11.75 -4.94
C VAL A 194 -7.69 12.90 -5.08
N SER A 195 -7.29 14.14 -4.75
CA SER A 195 -8.17 15.29 -4.75
C SER A 195 -8.68 15.67 -6.14
N VAL A 196 -7.86 15.53 -7.19
CA VAL A 196 -8.28 15.82 -8.57
C VAL A 196 -9.05 14.67 -9.24
N SER A 197 -8.91 13.45 -8.72
CA SER A 197 -9.56 12.26 -9.27
C SER A 197 -10.93 11.97 -8.65
N LEU A 198 -11.34 12.74 -7.65
CA LEU A 198 -12.66 12.64 -7.04
C LEU A 198 -13.65 13.52 -7.82
N PRO A 199 -14.77 12.96 -8.29
CA PRO A 199 -15.83 13.73 -8.93
C PRO A 199 -16.54 14.68 -7.95
#